data_AF-A0A970QI42-F1
#
_entry.id   AF-A0A970QI42-F1
#
_cell.length_a   1.000
_cell.length_b   1.000
_cell.length_c   1.000
_cell.angle_alpha   90.00
_cell.angle_beta   90.00
_cell.angle_gamma   90.00
#
_symmetry.space_group_name_H-M   'P 1'
#
loop_
_entity.id
_entity.type
_entity.pdbx_description
1 polymer ?
#
loop_
_entity_poly.entity_id
_entity_poly.type
_entity_poly.pdbx_seq_one_letter_code
_entity_poly.pdbx_strand_id
1 'polypeptide(L)' 'MNEAIEIVQAKQNMNGRRILEREFPSDGLPIRLGETVGEESRWITFRALRVLQWASRLESGRRD' A
#
# COMPACT_ATOMS: atom_id res chain seq x y z
N MET A 1 2.54 -10.06 -12.95
CA MET A 1 1.95 -10.25 -11.61
C MET A 1 3.04 -10.19 -10.55
N ASN A 2 4.05 -11.07 -10.61
CA ASN A 2 5.14 -11.11 -9.61
C ASN A 2 5.86 -9.77 -9.45
N GLU A 3 6.27 -9.14 -10.54
CA GLU A 3 6.91 -7.81 -10.51
C GLU A 3 6.07 -6.76 -9.73
N ALA A 4 4.76 -6.72 -9.96
CA ALA A 4 3.88 -5.79 -9.25
C ALA A 4 3.79 -6.09 -7.75
N ILE A 5 3.79 -7.37 -7.37
CA ILE A 5 3.79 -7.80 -5.96
C ILE A 5 5.13 -7.46 -5.30
N GLU A 6 6.25 -7.71 -5.98
CA GLU A 6 7.60 -7.36 -5.52
C GLU A 6 7.73 -5.85 -5.27
N ILE A 7 7.23 -5.02 -6.18
CA ILE A 7 7.20 -3.56 -6.00
C ILE A 7 6.38 -3.17 -4.77
N VAL A 8 5.18 -3.77 -4.59
CA VAL A 8 4.33 -3.48 -3.43
C VAL A 8 5.01 -3.89 -2.13
N GLN A 9 5.71 -5.03 -2.09
CA GLN A 9 6.49 -5.49 -0.94
C GLN A 9 7.68 -4.59 -0.65
N ALA A 10 8.44 -4.19 -1.67
CA ALA A 10 9.66 -3.38 -1.52
C ALA A 10 9.40 -1.99 -0.91
N LYS A 11 8.19 -1.45 -1.05
CA LYS A 11 7.81 -0.15 -0.44
C LYS A 11 7.57 -0.20 1.08
N GLN A 12 7.68 -1.37 1.70
CA GLN A 12 7.50 -1.56 3.14
C GLN A 12 8.62 -0.93 3.95
N ASN A 13 8.30 -0.17 4.99
CA ASN A 13 9.27 0.25 5.99
C ASN A 13 9.53 -0.89 7.01
N MET A 14 10.49 -0.67 7.92
CA MET A 14 10.86 -1.63 8.97
C MET A 14 9.70 -2.04 9.89
N ASN A 15 8.67 -1.19 10.04
CA ASN A 15 7.49 -1.45 10.86
C ASN A 15 6.37 -2.16 10.09
N GLY A 16 6.60 -2.48 8.82
CA GLY A 16 5.61 -3.09 7.96
C GLY A 16 4.64 -2.12 7.29
N ARG A 17 4.80 -0.81 7.52
CA ARG A 17 3.92 0.24 7.02
C ARG A 17 4.46 0.85 5.73
N ARG A 18 3.66 1.68 5.08
CA ARG A 18 4.03 2.41 3.86
C ARG A 18 4.11 3.89 4.16
N ILE A 19 5.19 4.53 3.73
CA ILE A 19 5.37 5.98 3.84
C ILE A 19 4.58 6.67 2.72
N LEU A 20 3.95 7.79 3.02
CA LEU A 20 3.34 8.65 2.01
C LEU A 20 4.46 9.35 1.22
N GLU A 21 4.69 8.91 -0.01
CA GLU A 21 5.76 9.45 -0.85
C GLU A 21 5.35 10.73 -1.60
N ARG A 22 4.05 10.92 -1.82
CA ARG A 22 3.51 12.05 -2.56
C ARG A 22 2.12 12.41 -2.08
N GLU A 23 1.94 13.69 -1.83
CA GLU A 23 0.64 14.32 -1.72
C GLU A 23 0.33 15.01 -3.05
N PHE A 24 -0.89 14.84 -3.54
CA PHE A 24 -1.36 15.58 -4.71
C PHE A 24 -2.18 16.78 -4.23
N PRO A 25 -2.12 17.92 -4.93
CA PRO A 25 -2.97 19.07 -4.62
C PRO A 25 -4.42 18.59 -4.53
N SER A 26 -5.00 18.77 -3.36
CA SER A 26 -6.33 18.29 -3.01
C SER A 26 -7.36 19.42 -3.11
N ASP A 27 -7.19 20.26 -4.14
CA ASP A 27 -8.04 21.39 -4.47
C ASP A 27 -9.49 20.88 -4.60
N GLY A 28 -10.27 20.99 -3.52
CA GLY A 28 -11.65 20.52 -3.45
C GLY A 28 -11.92 19.21 -2.69
N LEU A 29 -10.94 18.57 -2.01
CA LEU A 29 -11.27 17.48 -1.08
C LEU A 29 -11.77 18.07 0.25
N PRO A 30 -13.01 17.75 0.68
CA PRO A 30 -13.58 18.29 1.92
C PRO A 30 -12.96 17.70 3.19
N ILE A 31 -12.13 16.65 3.08
CA ILE A 31 -11.55 15.94 4.23
C ILE A 31 -10.05 15.74 4.01
N ARG A 32 -9.26 16.24 4.96
CA ARG A 32 -7.83 15.92 5.08
C ARG A 32 -7.71 14.53 5.71
N LEU A 33 -6.98 13.62 5.06
CA LEU A 33 -6.71 12.28 5.59
C LEU A 33 -5.75 12.29 6.80
N GLY A 34 -5.13 13.46 7.07
CA GLY A 34 -4.33 13.74 8.26
C GLY A 34 -2.89 13.25 8.20
N GLU A 35 -2.49 12.60 7.12
CA GLU A 35 -1.12 12.14 6.86
C GLU A 35 -0.45 13.08 5.86
N THR A 36 0.82 13.41 6.09
CA THR A 36 1.65 14.26 5.22
C THR A 36 2.79 13.45 4.59
N VAL A 37 3.42 14.01 3.56
CA VAL A 37 4.56 13.35 2.89
C VAL A 37 5.65 13.04 3.91
N GLY A 38 6.13 11.79 3.90
CA GLY A 38 7.12 11.28 4.86
C GLY A 38 6.53 10.57 6.07
N GLU A 39 5.23 10.71 6.35
CA GLU A 39 4.56 9.98 7.43
C GLU A 39 4.08 8.60 6.98
N GLU A 40 3.86 7.72 7.94
CA GLU A 40 3.24 6.42 7.68
C GLU A 40 1.78 6.60 7.24
N SER A 41 1.45 6.17 6.02
CA SER A 41 0.08 6.23 5.52
C SER A 41 -0.71 4.99 5.91
N ARG A 42 -1.79 5.18 6.67
CA ARG A 42 -2.73 4.10 7.03
C ARG A 42 -3.44 3.58 5.80
N TRP A 43 -3.87 4.46 4.90
CA TRP A 43 -4.61 4.08 3.71
C TRP A 43 -3.77 3.25 2.74
N ILE A 44 -2.57 3.71 2.42
CA ILE A 44 -1.66 2.99 1.51
C ILE A 44 -1.24 1.66 2.14
N THR A 45 -0.96 1.65 3.44
CA THR A 45 -0.65 0.41 4.17
C THR A 45 -1.80 -0.59 4.05
N PHE A 46 -3.03 -0.18 4.33
CA PHE A 46 -4.18 -1.07 4.26
C PHE A 46 -4.43 -1.60 2.84
N ARG A 47 -4.29 -0.74 1.83
CA ARG A 47 -4.43 -1.14 0.42
C ARG A 47 -3.37 -2.17 0.02
N ALA A 48 -2.11 -1.95 0.42
CA ALA A 48 -1.03 -2.89 0.15
C ALA A 48 -1.30 -4.25 0.79
N LEU A 49 -1.71 -4.29 2.06
CA LEU A 49 -2.06 -5.53 2.76
C LEU A 49 -3.18 -6.31 2.05
N ARG A 50 -4.20 -5.61 1.55
CA ARG A 50 -5.28 -6.26 0.78
C ARG A 50 -4.78 -6.87 -0.52
N VAL A 51 -3.92 -6.19 -1.25
CA VAL A 51 -3.34 -6.70 -2.51
C VAL A 51 -2.46 -7.93 -2.23
N LEU A 52 -1.61 -7.87 -1.21
CA LEU A 52 -0.74 -8.99 -0.84
C LEU A 52 -1.54 -10.21 -0.37
N GLN A 53 -2.59 -10.00 0.43
CA GLN A 53 -3.48 -11.08 0.85
C GLN A 53 -4.20 -11.72 -0.35
N TRP A 54 -4.68 -10.91 -1.29
CA TRP A 54 -5.30 -11.41 -2.52
C TRP A 54 -4.32 -12.24 -3.37
N ALA A 55 -3.10 -11.74 -3.56
CA ALA A 55 -2.07 -12.44 -4.33
C ALA A 55 -1.70 -13.79 -3.70
N SER A 56 -1.52 -13.83 -2.37
CA SER A 56 -1.23 -15.06 -1.63
C SER A 56 -2.33 -16.12 -1.82
N ARG A 57 -3.60 -15.73 -1.84
CA ARG A 57 -4.72 -16.67 -2.09
C ARG A 57 -4.67 -17.27 -3.49
N LEU A 58 -4.32 -16.47 -4.50
CA LEU A 58 -4.17 -16.95 -5.87
C LEU A 58 -2.99 -17.91 -6.02
N GLU A 59 -1.90 -17.69 -5.30
CA GLU A 59 -0.75 -18.61 -5.32
C GLU A 59 -1.04 -19.92 -4.61
N SER A 60 -1.83 -19.92 -3.53
CA SER A 60 -2.26 -21.15 -2.86
C SER A 60 -3.19 -21.98 -3.76
N GLY A 61 -4.18 -21.35 -4.41
CA GLY A 61 -5.10 -22.06 -5.31
C GLY A 61 -4.48 -22.46 -6.66
N ARG A 62 -3.25 -22.04 -6.98
CA ARG A 62 -2.49 -22.52 -8.17
C ARG A 62 -1.58 -23.71 -7.86
N ARG A 63 -1.40 -24.04 -6.58
CA ARG A 63 -0.57 -25.17 -6.12
C ARG A 63 -1.36 -26.45 -5.90
N ASP A 64 -2.69 -26.37 -6.00
CA ASP A 64 -3.65 -27.48 -5.98
C ASP A 64 -4.12 -27.78 -7.41
#